data_AF-A0A846DAC2-F1
#
_entry.id   AF-A0A846DAC2-F1
#
_cell.length_a   1.000
_cell.length_b   1.000
_cell.length_c   1.000
_cell.angle_alpha   90.00
_cell.angle_beta   90.00
_cell.angle_gamma   90.00
#
_symmetry.space_group_name_H-M   'P 1'
#
loop_
_entity.id
_entity.type
_entity.pdbx_description
1 polymer ?
#
loop_
_entity_poly.entity_id
_entity_poly.type
_entity_poly.pdbx_seq_one_letter_code
_entity_poly.pdbx_strand_id
1 'polypeptide(L)'
;MEPYSVDFRRKIIDTREKDKISIRKIAKRFKTSKSFVKKILKQYKETGDIRPKQPGEIPQKKLKEEHLVTLAKILEQNNNATTQKNGELLAK
;
A
#
# COMPACT_ATOMS: atom_id res chain seq x y z
N MET A 1 3.71 0.64 -10.31
CA MET A 1 4.45 1.91 -10.38
C MET A 1 4.44 2.53 -9.00
N GLU A 2 5.61 2.90 -8.49
CA GLU A 2 5.71 3.54 -7.19
C GLU A 2 5.11 4.95 -7.23
N PRO A 3 4.44 5.39 -6.16
CA PRO A 3 3.97 6.75 -6.06
C PRO A 3 5.14 7.72 -5.91
N TYR A 4 5.05 8.89 -6.55
CA TYR A 4 5.96 10.00 -6.28
C TYR A 4 6.01 10.35 -4.79
N SER A 5 7.22 10.71 -4.33
CA SER A 5 7.50 11.10 -2.95
C SER A 5 6.61 12.22 -2.44
N VAL A 6 6.39 12.25 -1.13
CA VAL A 6 5.57 13.26 -0.45
C VAL A 6 6.13 14.67 -0.68
N ASP A 7 7.45 14.82 -0.67
CA ASP A 7 8.12 16.11 -0.89
C ASP A 7 7.87 16.67 -2.29
N PHE A 8 7.86 15.80 -3.31
CA PHE A 8 7.55 16.21 -4.67
C PHE A 8 6.10 16.71 -4.79
N ARG A 9 5.17 16.02 -4.13
CA ARG A 9 3.76 16.43 -4.07
C ARG A 9 3.57 17.74 -3.32
N ARG A 10 4.30 17.94 -2.22
CA ARG A 10 4.30 19.20 -1.45
C ARG A 10 4.77 20.36 -2.31
N LYS A 11 5.90 20.22 -3.02
CA LYS A 11 6.41 21.27 -3.93
C LYS A 11 5.39 21.72 -4.99
N ILE A 12 4.58 20.79 -5.50
CA ILE A 12 3.50 21.11 -6.47
C ILE A 12 2.43 21.98 -5.84
N ILE A 13 2.03 21.71 -4.60
CA ILE A 13 1.03 22.47 -3.86
C ILE A 13 1.58 23.85 -3.50
N ASP A 14 2.78 23.93 -2.94
CA ASP A 14 3.42 25.19 -2.57
C ASP A 14 3.55 26.13 -3.78
N THR A 15 3.90 25.57 -4.94
CA THR A 15 3.98 26.33 -6.20
C THR A 15 2.61 26.87 -6.62
N ARG A 16 1.54 26.08 -6.44
CA ARG A 16 0.18 26.53 -6.75
C ARG A 16 -0.29 27.64 -5.82
N GLU A 17 0.04 27.56 -4.54
CA GLU A 17 -0.32 28.55 -3.53
C GLU A 17 0.45 29.87 -3.72
N LYS A 18 1.76 29.80 -3.98
CA LYS A 18 2.62 30.98 -4.19
C LYS A 18 2.34 31.69 -5.51
N ASP A 19 2.38 30.95 -6.63
CA ASP A 19 2.41 31.56 -7.96
C ASP A 19 1.00 31.68 -8.59
N LYS A 20 -0.03 31.05 -8.00
CA LYS A 20 -1.41 30.99 -8.51
C LYS A 20 -1.54 30.60 -10.01
N ILE A 21 -0.54 29.88 -10.52
CA ILE A 21 -0.45 29.49 -11.94
C ILE A 21 -1.36 28.32 -12.31
N SER A 22 -1.71 28.23 -13.60
CA SER A 22 -2.57 27.16 -14.13
C SER A 22 -1.93 25.77 -14.04
N ILE A 23 -2.76 24.72 -13.97
CA ILE A 23 -2.32 23.32 -13.89
C ILE A 23 -1.37 22.95 -15.03
N ARG A 24 -1.61 23.45 -16.25
CA ARG A 24 -0.73 23.20 -17.41
C ARG A 24 0.67 23.80 -17.21
N LYS A 25 0.76 25.02 -16.65
CA LYS A 25 2.05 25.66 -16.38
C LYS A 25 2.83 24.90 -15.29
N ILE A 26 2.16 24.46 -14.23
CA ILE A 26 2.75 23.62 -13.18
C ILE A 26 3.29 22.31 -13.78
N ALA A 27 2.46 21.61 -14.57
CA ALA A 27 2.85 20.37 -15.23
C ALA A 27 4.10 20.55 -16.10
N LYS A 28 4.16 21.63 -16.89
CA LYS A 28 5.34 21.97 -17.71
C LYS A 28 6.58 22.25 -16.85
N ARG A 29 6.45 23.01 -15.75
CA ARG A 29 7.57 23.35 -14.85
C ARG A 29 8.17 22.12 -14.18
N PHE A 30 7.33 21.20 -13.72
CA PHE A 30 7.76 19.96 -13.06
C PHE A 30 8.01 18.80 -14.03
N LYS A 31 7.85 19.00 -15.35
CA LYS A 31 7.93 17.95 -16.38
C LYS A 31 7.04 16.74 -16.06
N THR A 32 5.83 16.99 -15.54
CA THR A 32 4.85 15.96 -15.18
C THR A 32 3.59 16.06 -16.04
N SER A 33 2.72 15.05 -15.97
CA SER A 33 1.44 15.09 -16.68
C SER A 33 0.44 16.02 -15.99
N LYS A 34 -0.42 16.68 -16.78
CA LYS A 34 -1.53 17.51 -16.27
C LYS A 34 -2.47 16.75 -15.33
N SER A 35 -2.69 15.46 -15.62
CA SER A 35 -3.58 14.59 -14.86
C SER A 35 -3.02 14.31 -13.47
N PHE A 36 -1.70 14.14 -13.37
CA PHE A 36 -1.02 13.95 -12.10
C PHE A 36 -1.15 15.18 -11.19
N VAL A 37 -0.83 16.37 -11.72
CA VAL A 37 -0.99 17.64 -10.97
C VAL A 37 -2.44 17.85 -10.55
N LYS A 38 -3.40 17.63 -11.46
CA LYS A 38 -4.84 17.73 -11.16
C LYS A 38 -5.24 16.78 -10.02
N LYS A 39 -4.74 15.54 -10.03
CA LYS A 39 -5.02 14.54 -9.00
C LYS A 39 -4.53 14.98 -7.62
N ILE A 40 -3.30 15.51 -7.52
CA ILE A 40 -2.74 16.00 -6.25
C ILE A 40 -3.57 17.17 -5.71
N LEU A 41 -3.83 18.17 -6.56
CA LEU A 41 -4.57 19.36 -6.14
C LEU A 41 -6.00 19.01 -5.70
N LYS A 42 -6.64 18.07 -6.41
CA LYS A 42 -7.97 17.57 -6.03
C LYS A 42 -7.93 16.88 -4.67
N GLN A 43 -6.98 15.95 -4.47
CA GLN A 43 -6.83 15.23 -3.21
C GLN A 43 -6.59 16.19 -2.03
N TYR A 44 -5.66 17.15 -2.20
CA TYR A 44 -5.35 18.13 -1.17
C TYR A 44 -6.57 19.01 -0.83
N LYS A 45 -7.35 19.42 -1.85
CA LYS A 45 -8.58 20.20 -1.62
C LYS A 45 -9.66 19.41 -0.87
N GLU A 46 -9.79 18.12 -1.15
CA GLU A 46 -10.84 17.27 -0.57
C GLU A 46 -10.49 16.73 0.81
N THR A 47 -9.22 16.40 1.04
CA THR A 47 -8.79 15.66 2.25
C THR A 47 -7.79 16.42 3.11
N GLY A 48 -7.16 17.49 2.61
CA GLY A 48 -6.02 18.13 3.25
C GLY A 48 -4.73 17.31 3.23
N ASP A 49 -4.79 16.03 2.82
CA ASP A 49 -3.65 15.14 2.78
C ASP A 49 -3.01 15.09 1.38
N ILE A 50 -1.69 14.95 1.38
CA ILE A 50 -0.83 14.90 0.21
C ILE A 50 -0.23 13.51 -0.01
N ARG A 51 -0.35 12.62 0.97
CA ARG A 51 0.21 11.27 0.91
C ARG A 51 -0.44 10.46 -0.23
N PRO A 52 0.31 9.57 -0.90
CA PRO A 52 -0.31 8.66 -1.84
C PRO A 52 -1.40 7.84 -1.17
N LYS A 53 -2.55 7.70 -1.83
CA LYS A 53 -3.53 6.70 -1.44
C LYS A 53 -2.84 5.34 -1.45
N GLN A 54 -3.00 4.59 -0.37
CA GLN A 54 -2.53 3.22 -0.29
C GLN A 54 -3.11 2.46 -1.49
N PRO A 55 -2.31 1.63 -2.19
CA PRO A 55 -2.86 0.66 -3.12
C PRO A 55 -3.98 -0.06 -2.39
N GLY A 56 -5.18 -0.08 -2.98
CA GLY A 56 -6.36 -0.63 -2.33
C GLY A 56 -6.01 -1.97 -1.72
N GLU A 57 -6.36 -2.15 -0.44
CA GLU A 57 -6.27 -3.44 0.20
C GLU A 57 -6.88 -4.46 -0.77
N ILE A 58 -6.09 -5.46 -1.14
CA ILE A 58 -6.62 -6.63 -1.83
C ILE A 58 -7.83 -7.04 -0.98
N PRO A 59 -9.05 -7.17 -1.54
CA PRO A 59 -10.19 -7.60 -0.77
C PRO A 59 -9.75 -8.87 -0.05
N GLN A 60 -9.66 -8.80 1.29
CA GLN A 60 -9.29 -9.97 2.07
C GLN A 60 -10.31 -11.02 1.66
N LYS A 61 -9.86 -12.05 0.95
CA LYS A 61 -10.70 -13.20 0.62
C LYS A 61 -11.20 -13.65 1.97
N LYS A 62 -12.48 -13.39 2.27
CA LYS A 62 -13.12 -13.77 3.53
C LYS A 62 -13.07 -15.28 3.58
N LEU A 63 -11.95 -15.82 4.05
CA LEU A 63 -11.86 -17.20 4.44
C LEU A 63 -12.74 -17.25 5.69
N LYS A 64 -14.00 -17.59 5.47
CA LYS A 64 -15.00 -17.73 6.53
C LYS A 64 -14.35 -18.50 7.68
N GLU A 65 -14.55 -18.04 8.90
CA GLU A 65 -13.99 -18.66 10.11
C GLU A 65 -14.25 -20.18 10.16
N GLU A 66 -15.36 -20.61 9.55
CA GLU A 66 -15.73 -22.01 9.26
C GLU A 66 -14.63 -22.84 8.57
N HIS A 67 -13.89 -22.25 7.64
CA HIS A 67 -12.77 -22.90 6.94
C HIS A 67 -11.51 -23.00 7.80
N LEU A 68 -11.30 -22.09 8.77
CA LEU A 68 -10.16 -22.15 9.69
C LEU A 68 -10.31 -23.31 10.69
N VAL A 69 -11.54 -23.53 11.19
CA VAL A 69 -11.84 -24.67 12.08
C VAL A 69 -11.64 -26.00 11.36
N THR A 70 -12.03 -26.07 10.07
CA THR A 70 -11.83 -27.27 9.26
C THR A 70 -10.34 -27.53 9.01
N LEU A 71 -9.55 -26.49 8.75
CA LEU A 71 -8.09 -26.60 8.59
C LEU A 71 -7.39 -27.04 9.89
N ALA A 72 -7.77 -26.48 11.04
CA ALA A 72 -7.24 -26.89 12.33
C ALA A 72 -7.53 -28.37 12.61
N LYS A 73 -8.74 -28.83 12.32
CA LYS A 73 -9.15 -30.23 12.50
C LYS A 73 -8.41 -31.17 11.54
N ILE A 74 -8.16 -30.76 10.30
CA ILE A 74 -7.35 -31.51 9.33
C ILE A 74 -5.88 -31.56 9.76
N LEU A 75 -5.34 -30.49 10.35
CA LEU A 75 -3.97 -30.47 10.88
C LEU A 75 -3.82 -31.38 12.11
N GLU A 76 -4.80 -31.39 13.01
CA GLU A 76 -4.83 -32.31 14.16
C GLU A 76 -5.00 -33.77 13.72
N GLN A 77 -5.82 -34.03 12.70
CA GLN A 77 -6.05 -35.38 12.17
C GLN A 77 -4.87 -35.92 11.33
N ASN A 78 -4.04 -35.04 10.75
CA ASN A 78 -2.83 -35.44 10.02
C ASN A 78 -1.55 -35.41 10.86
N ASN A 79 -1.63 -35.18 12.17
CA ASN A 79 -0.48 -35.30 13.08
C ASN A 79 -0.10 -36.77 13.40
N ASN A 80 -0.27 -37.68 12.43
CA ASN A 80 -0.14 -39.13 12.62
C ASN A 80 0.83 -39.80 11.62
N ALA A 81 1.88 -39.09 11.22
CA ALA A 81 3.18 -39.59 10.73
C ALA A 81 3.90 -38.38 10.10
N THR A 82 4.95 -37.76 10.65
CA THR A 82 6.19 -38.36 11.13
C THR A 82 6.96 -37.25 11.87
N THR A 83 6.81 -37.13 13.19
CA THR A 83 7.73 -36.34 14.03
C THR A 83 8.57 -37.31 14.86
N GLN A 84 9.31 -38.18 14.18
CA GLN A 84 10.33 -38.99 14.83
C GLN A 84 11.48 -39.15 13.83
N LYS A 85 12.67 -38.69 14.26
CA LYS A 85 13.96 -38.55 13.54
C LYS A 85 14.10 -37.25 12.72
N ASN A 86 15.09 -36.38 12.90
CA ASN A 86 16.34 -36.39 13.66
C ASN A 86 16.78 -34.92 13.84
N GLY A 87 17.30 -34.57 15.02
CA GLY A 87 17.96 -33.28 15.21
C GLY A 87 18.30 -33.03 16.67
N GLU A 88 19.51 -33.43 17.05
CA GLU A 88 20.30 -32.79 18.12
C GLU A 88 19.73 -32.84 19.54
N LEU A 89 20.12 -33.87 20.29
CA LEU A 89 20.26 -33.77 21.76
C LEU A 89 21.24 -34.84 22.29
N LEU A 90 22.45 -34.87 21.73
CA LEU A 90 23.62 -35.46 22.40
C LEU A 90 24.80 -34.49 22.27
N ALA A 91 24.73 -33.43 23.05
CA ALA A 91 25.87 -32.58 23.39
C ALA A 91 25.87 -32.35 24.91
N LYS A 92 26.12 -33.41 25.68
CA LYS A 92 27.14 -33.48 26.76
C LYS A 92 27.11 -34.84 27.44
#